data_AF-A0A151ERS5-F1
#
_entry.id   AF-A0A151ERS5-F1
#
_cell.length_a   1.000
_cell.length_b   1.000
_cell.length_c   1.000
_cell.angle_alpha   90.00
_cell.angle_beta   90.00
_cell.angle_gamma   90.00
#
_symmetry.space_group_name_H-M   'P 1'
#
loop_
_entity.id
_entity.type
_entity.pdbx_description
1 polymer ?
#
loop_
_entity_poly.entity_id
_entity_poly.type
_entity_poly.pdbx_seq_one_letter_code
_entity_poly.pdbx_strand_id
1 'polypeptide(L)'
;MFSEGFSGLKAFFFRSRKMMLFFVWFILIVVLIFIWIVGEKINDRAVGVSAIVCGGSTFLFWNYREKLSEIVKFTMSPRKKFVLVGSLGAVWAEFVFWFFEKIFGASGVAASPHLGLDLLITMPWYMIMLLLMFKAETKYHYSYTEILLLGGVYELGADGIFAQLLEGLTLPNLFLVIMVVPLFVIVYSVIVLPPSYVLRKEIDAMRTKHPKGDHKYRYGLLPLLGLIPYAFYVIFLLLVILVLAL
;
A
#
# COMPACT_ATOMS: atom_id res chain seq x y z
N MET A 1 14.62 -7.93 -23.53
CA MET A 1 13.63 -7.28 -22.63
C MET A 1 13.83 -7.61 -21.13
N PHE A 2 14.32 -8.79 -20.74
CA PHE A 2 14.65 -9.08 -19.32
C PHE A 2 15.97 -8.45 -18.80
N SER A 3 16.91 -8.07 -19.67
CA SER A 3 18.24 -7.58 -19.27
C SER A 3 18.24 -6.18 -18.61
N GLU A 4 17.23 -5.34 -18.88
CA GLU A 4 17.10 -4.04 -18.24
C GLU A 4 16.56 -4.12 -16.81
N GLY A 5 15.81 -5.18 -16.47
CA GLY A 5 15.24 -5.36 -15.14
C GLY A 5 16.28 -5.68 -14.07
N PHE A 6 17.24 -6.57 -14.39
CA PHE A 6 18.28 -6.99 -13.44
C PHE A 6 19.34 -5.91 -13.20
N SER A 7 19.71 -5.14 -14.24
CA SER A 7 20.64 -4.02 -14.11
C SER A 7 20.04 -2.88 -13.27
N GLY A 8 18.74 -2.61 -13.41
CA GLY A 8 18.00 -1.66 -12.59
C GLY A 8 17.89 -2.06 -11.12
N LEU A 9 17.59 -3.33 -10.83
CA LEU A 9 17.52 -3.86 -9.46
C LEU A 9 18.87 -3.80 -8.73
N LYS A 10 19.97 -4.12 -9.43
CA LYS A 10 21.32 -4.00 -8.87
C LYS A 10 21.69 -2.54 -8.61
N ALA A 11 21.41 -1.66 -9.58
CA ALA A 11 21.60 -0.23 -9.41
C ALA A 11 20.70 0.38 -8.31
N PHE A 12 19.63 -0.31 -7.93
CA PHE A 12 18.67 0.12 -6.91
C PHE A 12 19.15 -0.23 -5.49
N PHE A 13 19.33 -1.52 -5.19
CA PHE A 13 19.65 -1.97 -3.83
C PHE A 13 21.09 -1.64 -3.40
N PHE A 14 22.02 -1.56 -4.35
CA PHE A 14 23.44 -1.40 -4.04
C PHE A 14 23.96 0.04 -4.20
N ARG A 15 23.08 1.02 -4.46
CA ARG A 15 23.48 2.43 -4.61
C ARG A 15 23.88 3.10 -3.31
N SER A 16 23.32 2.67 -2.18
CA SER A 16 23.62 3.25 -0.87
C SER A 16 23.52 2.22 0.25
N ARG A 17 24.23 2.46 1.36
CA ARG A 17 24.18 1.60 2.56
C ARG A 17 22.76 1.43 3.10
N LYS A 18 21.93 2.49 3.04
CA LYS A 18 20.52 2.45 3.47
C LYS A 18 19.69 1.48 2.63
N MET A 19 19.90 1.49 1.31
CA MET A 19 19.20 0.57 0.40
C MET A 19 19.67 -0.87 0.55
N MET A 20 20.94 -1.08 0.89
CA MET A 20 21.48 -2.40 1.19
C MET A 20 20.88 -2.97 2.49
N LEU A 21 20.74 -2.15 3.53
CA LEU A 21 20.03 -2.55 4.76
C LEU A 21 18.57 -2.90 4.48
N PHE A 22 17.87 -2.06 3.69
CA PHE A 22 16.51 -2.38 3.26
C PHE A 22 16.44 -3.66 2.44
N PHE A 23 17.43 -3.94 1.58
CA PHE A 23 17.50 -5.19 0.82
C PHE A 23 17.60 -6.42 1.73
N VAL A 24 18.53 -6.39 2.69
CA VAL A 24 18.68 -7.48 3.68
C VAL A 24 17.36 -7.69 4.43
N TRP A 25 16.74 -6.59 4.87
CA TRP A 25 15.47 -6.62 5.56
C TRP A 25 14.32 -7.18 4.71
N PHE A 26 14.27 -6.79 3.43
CA PHE A 26 13.32 -7.31 2.45
C PHE A 26 13.51 -8.82 2.24
N ILE A 27 14.75 -9.29 2.12
CA ILE A 27 15.05 -10.73 1.99
C ILE A 27 14.59 -11.50 3.23
N LEU A 28 14.79 -10.95 4.44
CA LEU A 28 14.29 -11.57 5.67
C LEU A 28 12.77 -11.74 5.65
N ILE A 29 12.03 -10.73 5.16
CA ILE A 29 10.58 -10.82 5.02
C ILE A 29 10.17 -11.83 3.93
N VAL A 30 10.88 -11.91 2.81
CA VAL A 30 10.60 -12.94 1.79
C VAL A 30 10.79 -14.34 2.36
N VAL A 31 11.85 -14.55 3.14
CA VAL A 31 12.07 -15.82 3.86
C VAL A 31 10.95 -16.09 4.87
N LEU A 32 10.54 -15.07 5.63
CA LEU A 32 9.43 -15.18 6.58
C LEU A 32 8.12 -15.57 5.89
N ILE A 33 7.79 -14.95 4.76
CA ILE A 33 6.61 -15.29 3.94
C ILE A 33 6.68 -16.77 3.53
N PHE A 34 7.84 -17.26 3.09
CA PHE A 34 8.00 -18.66 2.73
C PHE A 34 7.78 -19.59 3.94
N ILE A 35 8.30 -19.22 5.11
CA ILE A 35 8.06 -19.96 6.36
C ILE A 35 6.57 -19.97 6.69
N TRP A 36 5.86 -18.86 6.56
CA TRP A 36 4.42 -18.76 6.81
C TRP A 36 3.60 -19.64 5.88
N ILE A 37 3.98 -19.71 4.60
CA ILE A 37 3.28 -20.53 3.60
C ILE A 37 3.45 -22.03 3.88
N VAL A 38 4.62 -22.46 4.35
CA VAL A 38 4.91 -23.88 4.62
C VAL A 38 4.51 -24.28 6.06
N GLY A 39 4.47 -23.32 6.99
CA GLY A 39 4.16 -23.54 8.41
C GLY A 39 2.74 -24.06 8.65
N GLU A 40 2.43 -24.49 9.87
CA GLU A 40 1.15 -25.17 10.18
C GLU A 40 -0.03 -24.21 10.39
N LYS A 41 0.25 -22.94 10.72
CA LYS A 41 -0.79 -21.95 11.04
C LYS A 41 -1.52 -21.48 9.79
N ILE A 42 -2.84 -21.71 9.76
CA ILE A 42 -3.72 -21.40 8.63
C ILE A 42 -3.73 -19.89 8.31
N ASN A 43 -3.80 -19.03 9.33
CA ASN A 43 -3.78 -17.58 9.13
C ASN A 43 -2.47 -17.10 8.50
N ASP A 44 -1.33 -17.60 8.97
CA ASP A 44 -0.01 -17.26 8.43
C ASP A 44 0.08 -17.67 6.95
N ARG A 45 -0.43 -18.85 6.58
CA ARG A 45 -0.50 -19.29 5.17
C ARG A 45 -1.33 -18.34 4.32
N ALA A 46 -2.52 -17.97 4.79
CA ALA A 46 -3.41 -17.07 4.06
C ALA A 46 -2.75 -15.69 3.84
N VAL A 47 -2.11 -15.12 4.86
CA VAL A 47 -1.35 -13.85 4.75
C VAL A 47 -0.18 -14.00 3.79
N GLY A 48 0.61 -15.06 3.93
CA GLY A 48 1.79 -15.30 3.09
C GLY A 48 1.44 -15.44 1.61
N VAL A 49 0.43 -16.23 1.27
CA VAL A 49 -0.05 -16.40 -0.12
C VAL A 49 -0.62 -15.08 -0.65
N SER A 50 -1.43 -14.37 0.14
CA SER A 50 -2.00 -13.08 -0.26
C SER A 50 -0.91 -12.04 -0.57
N ALA A 51 0.12 -11.96 0.27
CA ALA A 51 1.25 -11.07 0.05
C ALA A 51 2.02 -11.39 -1.24
N ILE A 52 2.25 -12.68 -1.53
CA ILE A 52 2.87 -13.10 -2.80
C ILE A 52 1.99 -12.70 -3.98
N VAL A 53 0.69 -12.90 -3.90
CA VAL A 53 -0.22 -12.56 -5.00
C VAL A 53 -0.26 -11.05 -5.21
N CYS A 54 -0.36 -10.23 -4.18
CA CYS A 54 -0.30 -8.77 -4.30
C CYS A 54 1.04 -8.28 -4.89
N GLY A 55 2.17 -8.78 -4.38
CA GLY A 55 3.49 -8.47 -4.93
C GLY A 55 3.65 -8.93 -6.38
N GLY A 56 3.13 -10.12 -6.69
CA GLY A 56 3.05 -10.68 -8.04
C GLY A 56 2.20 -9.83 -8.98
N SER A 57 1.06 -9.31 -8.52
CA SER A 57 0.21 -8.38 -9.29
C SER A 57 0.94 -7.09 -9.64
N THR A 58 1.71 -6.53 -8.70
CA THR A 58 2.57 -5.37 -8.99
C THR A 58 3.67 -5.71 -9.98
N PHE A 59 4.29 -6.89 -9.86
CA PHE A 59 5.28 -7.35 -10.82
C PHE A 59 4.69 -7.54 -12.22
N LEU A 60 3.48 -8.12 -12.34
CA LEU A 60 2.75 -8.22 -13.59
C LEU A 60 2.43 -6.83 -14.15
N PHE A 61 1.90 -5.92 -13.33
CA PHE A 61 1.70 -4.53 -13.71
C PHE A 61 2.99 -3.93 -14.28
N TRP A 62 4.12 -4.08 -13.59
CA TRP A 62 5.40 -3.53 -14.01
C TRP A 62 5.85 -4.06 -15.38
N ASN A 63 5.65 -5.35 -15.65
CA ASN A 63 6.01 -5.94 -16.94
C ASN A 63 5.09 -5.48 -18.09
N TYR A 64 3.83 -5.18 -17.82
CA TYR A 64 2.83 -4.78 -18.82
C TYR A 64 2.47 -3.28 -18.79
N ARG A 65 3.21 -2.48 -18.01
CA ARG A 65 2.88 -1.08 -17.68
C ARG A 65 2.64 -0.16 -18.88
N GLU A 66 3.39 -0.32 -19.97
CA GLU A 66 3.21 0.47 -21.20
C GLU A 66 1.83 0.22 -21.81
N LYS A 67 1.48 -1.06 -22.01
CA LYS A 67 0.17 -1.46 -22.55
C LYS A 67 -0.98 -1.02 -21.64
N LEU A 68 -0.81 -1.19 -20.32
CA LEU A 68 -1.82 -0.78 -19.35
C LEU A 68 -2.02 0.74 -19.33
N SER A 69 -0.95 1.53 -19.51
CA SER A 69 -1.06 2.98 -19.60
C SER A 69 -1.88 3.45 -20.80
N GLU A 70 -1.88 2.68 -21.90
CA GLU A 70 -2.68 2.99 -23.09
C GLU A 70 -4.17 2.80 -22.88
N ILE A 71 -4.55 1.84 -22.03
CA ILE A 71 -5.96 1.56 -21.70
C ILE A 71 -6.54 2.66 -20.80
N VAL A 72 -5.70 3.31 -19.99
CA VAL A 72 -6.11 4.35 -19.03
C VAL A 72 -6.20 5.76 -19.66
N LYS A 73 -6.61 5.82 -20.94
CA LYS A 73 -6.77 7.06 -21.74
C LYS A 73 -8.21 7.60 -21.76
N PHE A 74 -8.92 7.59 -20.63
CA PHE A 74 -10.26 8.17 -20.54
C PHE A 74 -10.26 9.64 -20.08
N THR A 75 -11.36 10.35 -20.39
CA THR A 75 -11.59 11.80 -20.25
C THR A 75 -11.90 12.25 -18.81
N MET A 76 -11.13 11.78 -17.83
CA MET A 76 -11.23 12.23 -16.44
C MET A 76 -10.07 13.14 -16.06
N SER A 77 -10.30 14.06 -15.11
CA SER A 77 -9.23 14.86 -14.52
C SER A 77 -8.13 13.95 -13.93
N PRO A 78 -6.83 14.30 -14.03
CA PRO A 78 -5.73 13.47 -13.52
C PRO A 78 -5.90 13.05 -12.06
N ARG A 79 -6.39 13.95 -11.19
CA ARG A 79 -6.67 13.64 -9.78
C ARG A 79 -7.67 12.50 -9.60
N LYS A 80 -8.83 12.58 -10.27
CA LYS A 80 -9.87 11.53 -10.19
C LYS A 80 -9.37 10.21 -10.77
N LYS A 81 -8.60 10.27 -11.86
CA LYS A 81 -7.98 9.10 -12.49
C LYS A 81 -6.97 8.43 -11.54
N PHE A 82 -6.15 9.22 -10.85
CA PHE A 82 -5.18 8.73 -9.87
C PHE A 82 -5.85 7.96 -8.74
N VAL A 83 -6.90 8.57 -8.16
CA VAL A 83 -7.68 7.94 -7.09
C VAL A 83 -8.37 6.68 -7.59
N LEU A 84 -9.00 6.72 -8.76
CA LEU A 84 -9.69 5.55 -9.32
C LEU A 84 -8.73 4.38 -9.54
N VAL A 85 -7.59 4.60 -10.20
CA VAL A 85 -6.61 3.54 -10.48
C VAL A 85 -6.03 2.97 -9.18
N GLY A 86 -5.68 3.82 -8.22
CA GLY A 86 -5.20 3.34 -6.92
C GLY A 86 -6.27 2.62 -6.12
N SER A 87 -7.52 3.10 -6.14
CA SER A 87 -8.67 2.47 -5.49
C SER A 87 -8.99 1.09 -6.07
N LEU A 88 -8.84 0.90 -7.39
CA LEU A 88 -8.94 -0.43 -7.98
C LEU A 88 -7.83 -1.37 -7.49
N GLY A 89 -6.61 -0.84 -7.29
CA GLY A 89 -5.52 -1.58 -6.65
C GLY A 89 -5.84 -1.97 -5.20
N ALA A 90 -6.48 -1.08 -4.44
CA ALA A 90 -6.93 -1.36 -3.08
C ALA A 90 -8.03 -2.42 -3.03
N VAL A 91 -9.06 -2.29 -3.87
CA VAL A 91 -10.12 -3.32 -4.00
C VAL A 91 -9.53 -4.67 -4.37
N TRP A 92 -8.52 -4.70 -5.25
CA TRP A 92 -7.83 -5.92 -5.61
C TRP A 92 -7.07 -6.52 -4.42
N ALA A 93 -6.34 -5.71 -3.65
CA ALA A 93 -5.63 -6.18 -2.47
C ALA A 93 -6.60 -6.78 -1.43
N GLU A 94 -7.67 -6.07 -1.10
CA GLU A 94 -8.70 -6.55 -0.15
C GLU A 94 -9.37 -7.82 -0.65
N PHE A 95 -9.71 -7.88 -1.94
CA PHE A 95 -10.26 -9.09 -2.54
C PHE A 95 -9.31 -10.27 -2.41
N VAL A 96 -8.00 -10.08 -2.65
CA VAL A 96 -7.00 -11.15 -2.53
C VAL A 96 -6.94 -11.68 -1.09
N PHE A 97 -6.85 -10.79 -0.10
CA PHE A 97 -6.80 -11.18 1.32
C PHE A 97 -8.08 -11.90 1.75
N TRP A 98 -9.25 -11.35 1.40
CA TRP A 98 -10.54 -11.99 1.65
C TRP A 98 -10.66 -13.37 0.96
N PHE A 99 -10.25 -13.46 -0.30
CA PHE A 99 -10.36 -14.69 -1.10
C PHE A 99 -9.52 -15.82 -0.50
N PHE A 100 -8.27 -15.55 -0.15
CA PHE A 100 -7.41 -16.55 0.48
C PHE A 100 -7.82 -16.83 1.92
N GLU A 101 -8.35 -15.87 2.67
CA GLU A 101 -8.96 -16.15 3.96
C GLU A 101 -10.04 -17.25 3.83
N LYS A 102 -10.94 -17.13 2.85
CA LYS A 102 -12.00 -18.12 2.63
C LYS A 102 -11.49 -19.46 2.10
N ILE A 103 -10.50 -19.46 1.20
CA ILE A 103 -9.92 -20.72 0.70
C ILE A 103 -9.27 -21.52 1.82
N PHE A 104 -8.51 -20.85 2.68
CA PHE A 104 -7.76 -21.52 3.74
C PHE A 104 -8.62 -21.80 4.99
N GLY A 105 -9.82 -21.21 5.11
CA GLY A 105 -10.61 -21.26 6.34
C GLY A 105 -9.94 -20.47 7.47
N ALA A 106 -9.16 -19.44 7.12
CA ALA A 106 -8.53 -18.55 8.08
C ALA A 106 -9.55 -17.57 8.69
N SER A 107 -9.15 -16.86 9.74
CA SER A 107 -9.94 -15.79 10.33
C SER A 107 -9.06 -14.61 10.75
N GLY A 108 -9.58 -13.39 10.57
CA GLY A 108 -8.85 -12.16 10.94
C GLY A 108 -7.68 -11.86 10.02
N VAL A 109 -7.75 -12.30 8.75
CA VAL A 109 -6.77 -11.97 7.71
C VAL A 109 -7.27 -10.78 6.90
N ALA A 110 -8.55 -10.78 6.54
CA ALA A 110 -9.27 -9.58 6.11
C ALA A 110 -9.85 -8.85 7.33
N ALA A 111 -10.12 -7.54 7.22
CA ALA A 111 -10.70 -6.79 8.34
C ALA A 111 -12.17 -7.18 8.61
N SER A 112 -12.86 -7.80 7.64
CA SER A 112 -14.19 -8.37 7.81
C SER A 112 -14.39 -9.67 7.02
N PRO A 113 -15.20 -10.62 7.54
CA PRO A 113 -15.58 -11.81 6.78
C PRO A 113 -16.43 -11.49 5.53
N HIS A 114 -17.01 -10.30 5.46
CA HIS A 114 -17.81 -9.81 4.35
C HIS A 114 -17.05 -8.74 3.55
N LEU A 115 -16.62 -9.07 2.33
CA LEU A 115 -15.87 -8.16 1.46
C LEU A 115 -16.57 -6.79 1.27
N GLY A 116 -17.90 -6.76 1.18
CA GLY A 116 -18.62 -5.49 1.04
C GLY A 116 -18.48 -4.57 2.26
N LEU A 117 -18.51 -5.14 3.47
CA LEU A 117 -18.31 -4.39 4.71
C LEU A 117 -16.86 -4.00 4.89
N ASP A 118 -15.95 -4.90 4.51
CA ASP A 118 -14.51 -4.68 4.47
C ASP A 118 -14.17 -3.43 3.63
N LEU A 119 -14.63 -3.42 2.37
CA LEU A 119 -14.46 -2.30 1.45
C LEU A 119 -15.15 -1.02 1.96
N LEU A 120 -16.32 -1.13 2.58
CA LEU A 120 -17.00 0.04 3.16
C LEU A 120 -16.13 0.71 4.22
N ILE A 121 -15.45 -0.09 5.06
CA ILE A 121 -14.61 0.38 6.14
C ILE A 121 -13.25 0.85 5.62
N THR A 122 -12.60 0.15 4.68
CA THR A 122 -11.21 0.44 4.29
C THR A 122 -11.10 1.42 3.11
N MET A 123 -12.04 1.43 2.16
CA MET A 123 -11.97 2.32 0.99
C MET A 123 -11.92 3.81 1.29
N PRO A 124 -12.61 4.34 2.31
CA PRO A 124 -12.48 5.75 2.69
C PRO A 124 -11.04 6.14 3.03
N TRP A 125 -10.31 5.29 3.76
CA TRP A 125 -8.89 5.50 4.03
C TRP A 125 -8.07 5.53 2.74
N TYR A 126 -8.19 4.52 1.89
CA TYR A 126 -7.44 4.43 0.63
C TYR A 126 -7.69 5.63 -0.28
N MET A 127 -8.94 6.08 -0.40
CA MET A 127 -9.28 7.25 -1.20
C MET A 127 -8.64 8.53 -0.65
N ILE A 128 -8.68 8.76 0.66
CA ILE A 128 -8.06 9.93 1.30
C ILE A 128 -6.54 9.87 1.13
N MET A 129 -5.93 8.71 1.38
CA MET A 129 -4.50 8.47 1.19
C MET A 129 -4.07 8.80 -0.24
N LEU A 130 -4.77 8.29 -1.26
CA LEU A 130 -4.47 8.53 -2.68
C LEU A 130 -4.66 9.99 -3.08
N LEU A 131 -5.68 10.67 -2.55
CA LEU A 131 -5.91 12.10 -2.80
C LEU A 131 -4.74 12.95 -2.27
N LEU A 132 -4.25 12.64 -1.07
CA LEU A 132 -3.13 13.33 -0.44
C LEU A 132 -1.79 12.95 -1.09
N MET A 133 -1.65 11.70 -1.54
CA MET A 133 -0.47 11.23 -2.26
C MET A 133 -0.36 11.92 -3.62
N PHE A 134 -1.46 12.06 -4.37
CA PHE A 134 -1.50 12.85 -5.60
C PHE A 134 -1.05 14.30 -5.37
N LYS A 135 -1.50 14.91 -4.27
CA LYS A 135 -1.04 16.25 -3.85
C LYS A 135 0.46 16.27 -3.54
N ALA A 136 1.01 15.19 -2.97
CA ALA A 136 2.44 15.05 -2.73
C ALA A 136 3.23 14.99 -4.04
N GLU A 137 2.86 14.12 -4.97
CA GLU A 137 3.56 13.91 -6.25
C GLU A 137 3.48 15.09 -7.23
N THR A 138 2.39 15.86 -7.17
CA THR A 138 2.25 17.12 -7.92
C THR A 138 3.06 18.25 -7.29
N LYS A 139 3.51 18.13 -6.04
CA LYS A 139 4.38 19.12 -5.40
C LYS A 139 5.87 18.79 -5.56
N TYR A 140 6.26 17.54 -5.33
CA TYR A 140 7.64 17.07 -5.39
C TYR A 140 7.78 15.84 -6.30
N HIS A 141 8.96 15.68 -6.90
CA HIS A 141 9.27 14.49 -7.68
C HIS A 141 9.71 13.34 -6.77
N TYR A 142 8.96 12.24 -6.77
CA TYR A 142 9.34 11.00 -6.10
C TYR A 142 9.70 9.94 -7.13
N SER A 143 10.80 9.24 -6.91
CA SER A 143 11.11 8.01 -7.64
C SER A 143 10.10 6.91 -7.31
N TYR A 144 9.95 5.92 -8.19
CA TYR A 144 9.06 4.78 -7.94
C TYR A 144 9.43 4.01 -6.67
N THR A 145 10.73 3.92 -6.36
CA THR A 145 11.21 3.45 -5.06
C THR A 145 10.61 4.22 -3.91
N GLU A 146 10.74 5.54 -3.93
CA GLU A 146 10.28 6.38 -2.83
C GLU A 146 8.76 6.20 -2.65
N ILE A 147 8.04 6.04 -3.75
CA ILE A 147 6.60 5.74 -3.76
C ILE A 147 6.30 4.38 -3.11
N LEU A 148 7.05 3.33 -3.44
CA LEU A 148 6.89 2.00 -2.83
C LEU A 148 7.16 2.03 -1.32
N LEU A 149 8.26 2.67 -0.91
CA LEU A 149 8.60 2.84 0.51
C LEU A 149 7.54 3.66 1.25
N LEU A 150 7.05 4.74 0.64
CA LEU A 150 5.97 5.54 1.19
C LEU A 150 4.67 4.73 1.30
N GLY A 151 4.35 3.88 0.32
CA GLY A 151 3.22 2.94 0.41
C GLY A 151 3.32 2.04 1.64
N GLY A 152 4.48 1.45 1.90
CA GLY A 152 4.70 0.67 3.12
C GLY A 152 4.60 1.49 4.41
N VAL A 153 4.97 2.77 4.38
CA VAL A 153 4.78 3.68 5.52
C VAL A 153 3.31 4.05 5.74
N TYR A 154 2.52 4.18 4.67
CA TYR A 154 1.08 4.48 4.79
C TYR A 154 0.32 3.32 5.42
N GLU A 155 0.62 2.09 4.99
CA GLU A 155 0.12 0.86 5.60
C GLU A 155 0.58 0.73 7.06
N LEU A 156 1.86 0.97 7.35
CA LEU A 156 2.36 1.00 8.72
C LEU A 156 1.53 1.95 9.62
N GLY A 157 1.12 3.09 9.07
CA GLY A 157 0.26 4.04 9.77
C GLY A 157 -1.16 3.50 10.02
N ALA A 158 -1.77 2.89 9.01
CA ALA A 158 -3.13 2.34 9.07
C ALA A 158 -3.19 1.02 9.85
N ASP A 159 -2.67 -0.05 9.27
CA ASP A 159 -2.81 -1.40 9.83
C ASP A 159 -1.79 -1.69 10.93
N GLY A 160 -0.63 -1.03 10.87
CA GLY A 160 0.41 -1.20 11.89
C GLY A 160 0.10 -0.46 13.19
N ILE A 161 -0.14 0.84 13.10
CA ILE A 161 -0.26 1.73 14.26
C ILE A 161 -1.72 1.99 14.61
N PHE A 162 -2.54 2.43 13.65
CA PHE A 162 -3.92 2.82 13.94
C PHE A 162 -4.77 1.63 14.38
N ALA A 163 -4.70 0.48 13.70
CA ALA A 163 -5.40 -0.74 14.13
C ALA A 163 -4.95 -1.21 15.52
N GLN A 164 -3.63 -1.26 15.78
CA GLN A 164 -3.14 -1.67 17.09
C GLN A 164 -3.44 -0.69 18.22
N LEU A 165 -3.60 0.60 17.93
CA LEU A 165 -4.08 1.56 18.93
C LEU A 165 -5.51 1.24 19.39
N LEU A 166 -6.35 0.70 18.51
CA LEU A 166 -7.70 0.25 18.86
C LEU A 166 -7.68 -1.05 19.68
N GLU A 167 -6.68 -1.91 19.47
CA GLU A 167 -6.52 -3.20 20.17
C GLU A 167 -5.71 -3.13 21.47
N GLY A 168 -5.02 -2.01 21.73
CA GLY A 168 -4.16 -1.83 22.91
C GLY A 168 -2.67 -1.98 22.60
N LEU A 169 -2.10 -0.96 21.95
CA LEU A 169 -0.70 -0.94 21.50
C LEU A 169 0.30 -1.16 22.65
N THR A 170 1.23 -2.11 22.46
CA THR A 170 2.36 -2.36 23.36
C THR A 170 3.69 -2.12 22.65
N LEU A 171 4.76 -1.84 23.41
CA LEU A 171 6.10 -1.62 22.84
C LEU A 171 6.63 -2.82 22.04
N PRO A 172 6.46 -4.09 22.50
CA PRO A 172 6.80 -5.26 21.68
C PRO A 172 6.02 -5.34 20.37
N ASN A 173 4.71 -5.06 20.39
CA ASN A 173 3.89 -5.11 19.18
C ASN A 173 4.31 -4.02 18.19
N LEU A 174 4.66 -2.82 18.67
CA LEU A 174 5.19 -1.74 17.83
C LEU A 174 6.51 -2.14 17.15
N PHE A 175 7.39 -2.83 17.85
CA PHE A 175 8.64 -3.32 17.26
C PHE A 175 8.38 -4.37 16.17
N LEU A 176 7.47 -5.31 16.40
CA LEU A 176 7.06 -6.30 15.40
C LEU A 176 6.46 -5.64 14.16
N VAL A 177 5.59 -4.65 14.36
CA VAL A 177 4.96 -3.85 13.31
C VAL A 177 5.99 -3.11 12.45
N ILE A 178 7.01 -2.53 13.07
CA ILE A 178 8.12 -1.93 12.32
C ILE A 178 8.81 -3.01 11.49
N MET A 179 9.12 -4.17 12.08
CA MET A 179 9.85 -5.25 11.40
C MET A 179 9.14 -5.80 10.16
N VAL A 180 7.81 -5.69 10.06
CA VAL A 180 7.04 -6.12 8.89
C VAL A 180 6.85 -5.04 7.82
N VAL A 181 7.46 -3.85 7.94
CA VAL A 181 7.35 -2.80 6.89
C VAL A 181 7.69 -3.28 5.47
N PRO A 182 8.68 -4.15 5.21
CA PRO A 182 8.89 -4.66 3.86
C PRO A 182 7.71 -5.48 3.33
N LEU A 183 6.95 -6.16 4.20
CA LEU A 183 5.72 -6.86 3.84
C LEU A 183 4.67 -5.85 3.37
N PHE A 184 4.52 -4.75 4.12
CA PHE A 184 3.64 -3.65 3.75
C PHE A 184 4.01 -3.03 2.41
N VAL A 185 5.31 -2.86 2.12
CA VAL A 185 5.77 -2.42 0.79
C VAL A 185 5.32 -3.39 -0.30
N ILE A 186 5.39 -4.70 -0.08
CA ILE A 186 4.94 -5.71 -1.04
C ILE A 186 3.43 -5.60 -1.28
N VAL A 187 2.63 -5.60 -0.23
CA VAL A 187 1.17 -5.60 -0.33
C VAL A 187 0.65 -4.30 -0.94
N TYR A 188 1.04 -3.14 -0.42
CA TYR A 188 0.54 -1.84 -0.88
C TYR A 188 1.11 -1.41 -2.22
N SER A 189 2.12 -2.09 -2.74
CA SER A 189 2.72 -1.73 -4.03
C SER A 189 1.70 -1.66 -5.17
N VAL A 190 0.66 -2.52 -5.15
CA VAL A 190 -0.39 -2.56 -6.17
C VAL A 190 -1.37 -1.38 -6.07
N ILE A 191 -1.42 -0.71 -4.91
CA ILE A 191 -2.25 0.46 -4.65
C ILE A 191 -1.55 1.74 -5.11
N VAL A 192 -0.26 1.86 -4.78
CA VAL A 192 0.49 3.11 -4.97
C VAL A 192 1.24 3.17 -6.31
N LEU A 193 1.80 2.06 -6.80
CA LEU A 193 2.66 2.10 -7.98
C LEU A 193 1.89 2.31 -9.29
N PRO A 194 0.75 1.62 -9.55
CA PRO A 194 0.00 1.80 -10.79
C PRO A 194 -0.46 3.24 -11.05
N PRO A 195 -1.13 3.95 -10.12
CA PRO A 195 -1.59 5.31 -10.39
C PRO A 195 -0.41 6.28 -10.61
N SER A 196 0.70 6.12 -9.87
CA SER A 196 1.89 6.96 -10.03
C SER A 196 2.63 6.75 -11.33
N TYR A 197 2.66 5.51 -11.84
CA TYR A 197 3.30 5.22 -13.13
C TYR A 197 2.46 5.73 -14.29
N VAL A 198 1.19 5.30 -14.34
CA VAL A 198 0.29 5.56 -15.46
C VAL A 198 0.10 7.07 -15.68
N LEU A 199 0.07 7.84 -14.60
CA LEU A 199 -0.20 9.28 -14.64
C LEU A 199 1.07 10.14 -14.53
N ARG A 200 2.25 9.53 -14.63
CA ARG A 200 3.54 10.21 -14.39
C ARG A 200 3.70 11.47 -15.23
N LYS A 201 3.37 11.40 -16.53
CA LYS A 201 3.49 12.53 -17.47
C LYS A 201 2.56 13.68 -17.09
N GLU A 202 1.32 13.38 -16.70
CA GLU A 202 0.35 14.40 -16.31
C GLU A 202 0.75 15.04 -14.97
N ILE A 203 1.18 14.23 -14.00
CA ILE A 203 1.72 14.69 -12.71
C ILE A 203 2.93 15.60 -12.92
N ASP A 204 3.87 15.20 -13.78
CA ASP A 204 5.06 15.98 -14.10
C ASP A 204 4.70 17.33 -14.76
N ALA A 205 3.70 17.35 -15.64
CA ALA A 205 3.20 18.57 -16.28
C ALA A 205 2.51 19.55 -15.31
N MET A 206 1.85 19.02 -14.28
CA MET A 206 1.23 19.83 -13.21
C MET A 206 2.23 20.28 -12.14
N ARG A 207 3.44 19.70 -12.11
CA ARG A 207 4.38 19.95 -11.01
C ARG A 207 4.86 21.40 -11.02
N THR A 208 4.72 22.07 -9.87
CA THR A 208 5.28 23.41 -9.70
C THR A 208 6.80 23.38 -9.89
N LYS A 209 7.33 24.15 -10.86
CA LYS A 209 8.78 24.30 -11.06
C LYS A 209 9.42 24.83 -9.77
N HIS A 210 10.25 24.01 -9.14
CA HIS A 210 11.03 24.32 -7.93
C HIS A 210 10.22 24.72 -6.69
N PRO A 211 9.66 23.74 -5.94
CA PRO A 211 9.22 24.03 -4.57
C PRO A 211 10.40 24.57 -3.75
N LYS A 212 10.27 25.79 -3.22
CA LYS A 212 11.22 26.36 -2.26
C LYS A 212 11.14 25.53 -0.96
N GLY A 213 12.20 24.80 -0.61
CA GLY A 213 12.35 24.12 0.68
C GLY A 213 12.72 22.63 0.59
N ASP A 214 13.49 22.16 1.59
CA ASP A 214 14.01 20.78 1.72
C ASP A 214 13.02 19.85 2.46
N HIS A 215 11.73 19.96 2.18
CA HIS A 215 10.68 19.25 2.93
C HIS A 215 10.04 18.11 2.15
N LYS A 216 10.70 17.63 1.08
CA LYS A 216 10.21 16.54 0.22
C LYS A 216 9.67 15.37 1.04
N TYR A 217 10.50 14.77 1.90
CA TYR A 217 10.09 13.58 2.65
C TYR A 217 9.00 13.84 3.68
N ARG A 218 8.97 15.03 4.32
CA ARG A 218 7.87 15.42 5.22
C ARG A 218 6.55 15.54 4.45
N TYR A 219 6.61 16.10 3.25
CA TYR A 219 5.44 16.23 2.39
C TYR A 219 4.99 14.88 1.82
N GLY A 220 5.89 13.93 1.66
CA GLY A 220 5.58 12.54 1.36
C GLY A 220 4.76 11.87 2.46
N LEU A 221 4.87 12.29 3.72
CA LEU A 221 4.07 11.77 4.83
C LEU A 221 2.66 12.40 4.92
N LEU A 222 2.32 13.33 4.03
CA LEU A 222 1.00 13.97 4.00
C LEU A 222 -0.18 12.99 4.03
N PRO A 223 -0.15 11.83 3.34
CA PRO A 223 -1.24 10.85 3.39
C PRO A 223 -1.55 10.31 4.78
N LEU A 224 -0.58 10.25 5.70
CA LEU A 224 -0.81 9.84 7.08
C LEU A 224 -1.75 10.77 7.85
N LEU A 225 -1.81 12.06 7.47
CA LEU A 225 -2.81 12.98 8.05
C LEU A 225 -4.24 12.59 7.68
N GLY A 226 -4.43 11.77 6.65
CA GLY A 226 -5.72 11.17 6.29
C GLY A 226 -6.26 10.19 7.34
N LEU A 227 -5.43 9.69 8.25
CA LEU A 227 -5.88 8.83 9.34
C LEU A 227 -6.77 9.58 10.32
N ILE A 228 -6.64 10.91 10.43
CA ILE A 228 -7.47 11.74 11.32
C ILE A 228 -8.95 11.73 10.87
N PRO A 229 -9.31 12.17 9.64
CA PRO A 229 -10.69 12.07 9.17
C PRO A 229 -11.18 10.62 9.07
N TYR A 230 -10.28 9.67 8.80
CA TYR A 230 -10.61 8.25 8.80
C TYR A 230 -11.02 7.74 10.20
N ALA A 231 -10.32 8.15 11.25
CA ALA A 231 -10.65 7.80 12.63
C ALA A 231 -12.06 8.29 13.01
N PHE A 232 -12.40 9.54 12.66
CA PHE A 232 -13.75 10.06 12.88
C PHE A 232 -14.82 9.26 12.13
N TYR A 233 -14.52 8.82 10.91
CA TYR A 233 -15.42 7.98 10.13
C TYR A 233 -15.65 6.61 10.79
N VAL A 234 -14.59 5.93 11.24
CA VAL A 234 -14.70 4.63 11.93
C VAL A 234 -15.47 4.76 13.24
N ILE A 235 -15.16 5.77 14.06
CA ILE A 235 -15.89 6.04 15.31
C ILE A 235 -17.38 6.27 15.04
N PHE A 236 -17.70 7.08 14.02
CA PHE A 236 -19.09 7.34 13.63
C PHE A 236 -19.82 6.05 13.22
N LEU A 237 -19.19 5.20 12.39
CA LEU A 237 -19.77 3.90 12.01
C LEU A 237 -20.02 3.00 13.23
N LEU A 238 -19.06 2.90 14.14
CA LEU A 238 -19.19 2.10 15.36
C LEU A 238 -20.35 2.60 16.23
N LEU A 239 -20.52 3.91 16.36
CA LEU A 239 -21.66 4.50 17.09
C LEU A 239 -23.00 4.17 16.42
N VAL A 240 -23.08 4.25 15.09
CA VAL A 240 -24.31 3.89 14.35
C VAL A 240 -24.65 2.42 14.57
N ILE A 241 -23.66 1.52 14.47
CA ILE A 241 -23.86 0.09 14.71
C ILE A 241 -24.33 -0.17 16.14
N LEU A 242 -23.72 0.49 17.13
CA LEU A 242 -24.10 0.36 18.54
C LEU A 242 -25.55 0.79 18.78
N VAL A 243 -25.96 1.92 18.20
CA VAL A 243 -27.35 2.42 18.35
C VAL A 243 -28.36 1.50 17.67
N LEU A 244 -28.01 0.90 16.52
CA LEU A 244 -28.89 -0.04 15.82
C LEU A 244 -28.99 -1.42 16.50
N ALA A 245 -28.04 -1.74 17.39
CA ALA A 245 -28.00 -3.00 18.14
C ALA A 245 -28.74 -2.94 19.48
N LEU A 246 -29.14 -1.74 19.93
CA LEU A 246 -29.93 -1.46 21.14
C LEU A 246 -31.41 -1.34 20.80
#